data_AF-A0A2E5GYX3-F1
#
_entry.id   AF-A0A2E5GYX3-F1
#
_cell.length_a   1.000
_cell.length_b   1.000
_cell.length_c   1.000
_cell.angle_alpha   90.00
_cell.angle_beta   90.00
_cell.angle_gamma   90.00
#
_symmetry.space_group_name_H-M   'P 1'
#
loop_
_entity.id
_entity.type
_entity.pdbx_description
1 polymer ?
#
loop_
_entity_poly.entity_id
_entity_poly.type
_entity_poly.pdbx_seq_one_letter_code
_entity_poly.pdbx_strand_id
1 'polypeptide(L)'
;GDTDVAPVLVIVSEKASGENIDMLKCSGARVEVVRSIDEKVDLSEAMDLMWTEGIKSILCEGGAELSESICSLDLVQRLYLFRTVPILGPNAVSVFCEDTAPWGSEGWRTTGGPRILGRDSLITYDRESKCLLV
;
A
#
# COMPACT_ATOMS: atom_id res chain seq x y z
N GLY A 1 5.88 -27.59 10.12
CA GLY A 1 5.09 -26.54 10.78
C GLY A 1 3.96 -26.24 9.86
N ASP A 2 2.73 -26.17 10.37
CA ASP A 2 1.57 -25.76 9.58
C ASP A 2 1.91 -24.47 8.82
N THR A 3 1.97 -24.55 7.49
CA THR A 3 1.88 -23.36 6.66
C THR A 3 0.47 -22.85 6.83
N ASP A 4 0.33 -21.76 7.58
CA ASP A 4 -0.92 -21.04 7.75
C ASP A 4 -1.40 -20.59 6.36
N VAL A 5 -2.43 -21.25 5.83
CA VAL A 5 -2.96 -20.97 4.50
C VAL A 5 -3.86 -19.75 4.60
N ALA A 6 -3.33 -18.58 4.27
CA ALA A 6 -4.09 -17.33 4.25
C ALA A 6 -4.96 -17.25 2.97
N PRO A 7 -6.20 -16.74 3.05
CA PRO A 7 -7.01 -16.44 1.88
C PRO A 7 -6.31 -15.43 0.96
N VAL A 8 -6.32 -15.69 -0.34
CA VAL A 8 -5.73 -14.81 -1.35
C VAL A 8 -6.83 -14.07 -2.10
N LEU A 9 -6.80 -12.74 -2.04
CA LEU A 9 -7.60 -11.85 -2.87
C LEU A 9 -6.69 -11.20 -3.91
N VAL A 10 -7.02 -11.34 -5.19
CA VAL A 10 -6.36 -10.66 -6.29
C VAL A 10 -7.33 -9.64 -6.88
N ILE A 11 -6.94 -8.37 -6.88
CA ILE A 11 -7.71 -7.30 -7.51
C ILE A 11 -7.06 -6.98 -8.85
N VAL A 12 -7.85 -7.07 -9.92
CA VAL A 12 -7.42 -6.75 -11.28
C VAL A 12 -8.33 -5.70 -11.89
N SER A 13 -7.88 -5.04 -12.95
CA SER A 13 -8.76 -4.19 -13.74
C SER A 13 -9.55 -5.03 -14.74
N GLU A 14 -10.64 -4.45 -15.27
CA GLU A 14 -11.44 -5.01 -16.37
C GLU A 14 -10.67 -5.33 -17.66
N LYS A 15 -9.39 -4.92 -17.75
CA LYS A 15 -8.49 -5.22 -18.87
C LYS A 15 -7.74 -6.54 -18.71
N ALA A 16 -7.82 -7.19 -17.56
CA ALA A 16 -7.16 -8.46 -17.32
C ALA A 16 -7.73 -9.57 -18.22
N SER A 17 -6.86 -10.47 -18.68
CA SER A 17 -7.27 -11.63 -19.48
C SER A 17 -8.19 -12.55 -18.66
N GLY A 18 -9.33 -12.93 -19.24
CA GLY A 18 -10.24 -13.90 -18.64
C GLY A 18 -9.56 -15.24 -18.34
N GLU A 19 -8.65 -15.69 -19.20
CA GLU A 19 -7.88 -16.92 -18.98
C GLU A 19 -7.04 -16.85 -17.70
N ASN A 20 -6.37 -15.73 -17.45
CA ASN A 20 -5.56 -15.54 -16.23
C ASN A 20 -6.45 -15.45 -14.98
N ILE A 21 -7.60 -14.79 -15.09
CA ILE A 21 -8.59 -14.71 -14.00
C ILE A 21 -9.08 -16.13 -13.64
N ASP A 22 -9.41 -16.93 -14.64
CA ASP A 22 -9.91 -18.30 -14.43
C ASP A 22 -8.82 -19.18 -13.82
N MET A 23 -7.55 -19.08 -14.28
CA MET A 23 -6.43 -19.81 -13.68
C MET A 23 -6.22 -19.46 -12.20
N LEU A 24 -6.29 -18.17 -11.85
CA LEU A 24 -6.17 -17.72 -10.45
C LEU A 24 -7.31 -18.26 -9.59
N LYS A 25 -8.55 -18.18 -10.09
CA LYS A 25 -9.73 -18.74 -9.40
C LYS A 25 -9.61 -20.25 -9.21
N CYS A 26 -9.19 -20.99 -10.23
CA CYS A 26 -8.93 -22.44 -10.16
C CYS A 26 -7.81 -22.79 -9.16
N SER A 27 -6.89 -21.86 -8.92
CA SER A 27 -5.82 -22.01 -7.92
C SER A 27 -6.27 -21.69 -6.49
N GLY A 28 -7.54 -21.36 -6.28
CA GLY A 28 -8.13 -21.06 -4.98
C GLY A 28 -8.08 -19.59 -4.57
N ALA A 29 -7.60 -18.69 -5.44
CA ALA A 29 -7.67 -17.26 -5.18
C ALA A 29 -9.08 -16.72 -5.45
N ARG A 30 -9.53 -15.78 -4.62
CA ARG A 30 -10.64 -14.90 -4.98
C ARG A 30 -10.09 -13.83 -5.92
N VAL A 31 -10.79 -13.59 -7.03
CA VAL A 31 -10.39 -12.56 -7.99
C VAL A 31 -11.53 -11.57 -8.17
N GLU A 32 -11.25 -10.32 -7.89
CA GLU A 32 -12.19 -9.20 -8.05
C GLU A 32 -11.74 -8.29 -9.18
N VAL A 33 -12.70 -7.85 -9.98
CA VAL A 33 -12.46 -7.00 -11.15
C VAL A 33 -13.03 -5.62 -10.87
N VAL A 34 -12.18 -4.60 -10.98
CA VAL A 34 -12.56 -3.19 -10.82
C VAL A 34 -12.33 -2.41 -12.12
N ARG A 35 -12.76 -1.16 -12.19
CA ARG A 35 -12.54 -0.29 -13.34
C ARG A 35 -11.05 -0.06 -13.58
N SER A 36 -10.72 0.32 -14.81
CA SER A 36 -9.39 0.80 -15.16
C SER A 36 -9.33 2.33 -15.19
N ILE A 37 -8.31 2.90 -14.54
CA ILE A 37 -7.91 4.32 -14.71
C ILE A 37 -6.49 4.31 -15.24
N ASP A 38 -6.25 4.97 -16.39
CA ASP A 38 -4.94 5.08 -17.04
C ASP A 38 -4.20 3.74 -17.19
N GLU A 39 -4.91 2.72 -17.70
CA GLU A 39 -4.39 1.34 -17.87
C GLU A 39 -4.06 0.60 -16.56
N LYS A 40 -4.36 1.19 -15.39
CA LYS A 40 -4.12 0.61 -14.07
C LYS A 40 -5.43 0.28 -13.36
N VAL A 41 -5.31 -0.39 -12.22
CA VAL A 41 -6.41 -0.67 -11.28
C VAL A 41 -6.89 0.64 -10.66
N ASP A 42 -8.20 0.88 -10.64
CA ASP A 42 -8.80 1.94 -9.82
C ASP A 42 -8.66 1.59 -8.33
N LEU A 43 -7.68 2.22 -7.67
CA LEU A 43 -7.40 1.99 -6.25
C LEU A 43 -8.53 2.46 -5.34
N SER A 44 -9.31 3.48 -5.73
CA SER A 44 -10.42 3.95 -4.88
C SER A 44 -11.53 2.91 -4.85
N GLU A 45 -11.90 2.37 -6.02
CA GLU A 45 -12.87 1.29 -6.12
C GLU A 45 -12.39 0.01 -5.43
N ALA A 46 -11.10 -0.31 -5.54
CA ALA A 46 -10.50 -1.44 -4.82
C ALA A 46 -10.65 -1.29 -3.29
N MET A 47 -10.43 -0.08 -2.75
CA MET A 47 -10.62 0.19 -1.32
C MET A 47 -12.09 0.09 -0.90
N ASP A 48 -13.03 0.60 -1.70
CA ASP A 48 -14.47 0.48 -1.43
C ASP A 48 -14.95 -0.98 -1.46
N LEU A 49 -14.44 -1.77 -2.40
CA LEU A 49 -14.68 -3.20 -2.48
C LEU A 49 -14.17 -3.91 -1.22
N MET A 50 -12.91 -3.68 -0.85
CA MET A 50 -12.33 -4.28 0.36
C MET A 50 -13.08 -3.86 1.62
N TRP A 51 -13.50 -2.59 1.71
CA TRP A 51 -14.33 -2.10 2.79
C TRP A 51 -15.66 -2.85 2.88
N THR A 52 -16.36 -3.02 1.76
CA THR A 52 -17.64 -3.73 1.69
C THR A 52 -17.51 -5.19 2.14
N GLU A 53 -16.38 -5.81 1.81
CA GLU A 53 -16.01 -7.18 2.20
C GLU A 53 -15.54 -7.33 3.65
N GLY A 54 -15.54 -6.24 4.43
CA GLY A 54 -15.16 -6.27 5.83
C GLY A 54 -13.66 -6.15 6.09
N ILE A 55 -12.84 -5.91 5.05
CA ILE A 55 -11.42 -5.61 5.20
C ILE A 55 -11.29 -4.12 5.56
N LYS A 56 -11.07 -3.83 6.84
CA LYS A 56 -11.07 -2.46 7.40
C LYS A 56 -9.69 -1.87 7.63
N SER A 57 -8.65 -2.69 7.54
CA SER A 57 -7.26 -2.28 7.73
C SER A 57 -6.36 -3.10 6.81
N ILE A 58 -5.48 -2.42 6.09
CA ILE A 58 -4.54 -3.03 5.15
C ILE A 58 -3.15 -2.58 5.53
N LEU A 59 -2.22 -3.53 5.65
CA LEU A 59 -0.80 -3.24 5.65
C LEU A 59 -0.32 -3.32 4.20
N CYS A 60 -0.02 -2.16 3.61
CA CYS A 60 0.59 -2.10 2.29
C CYS A 60 2.12 -2.08 2.43
N GLU A 61 2.80 -3.06 1.85
CA GLU A 61 4.27 -3.17 1.88
C GLU A 61 4.94 -2.47 0.68
N GLY A 62 4.16 -1.93 -0.27
CA GLY A 62 4.65 -1.34 -1.53
C GLY A 62 4.54 -2.32 -2.70
N GLY A 63 5.23 -2.18 -3.84
CA GLY A 63 6.40 -1.37 -4.15
C GLY A 63 6.15 0.05 -4.67
N ALA A 64 7.18 0.64 -5.28
CA ALA A 64 7.31 2.08 -5.51
C ALA A 64 6.08 2.73 -6.15
N GLU A 65 5.57 2.14 -7.23
CA GLU A 65 4.42 2.65 -7.96
C GLU A 65 3.12 2.59 -7.14
N LEU A 66 2.89 1.49 -6.42
CA LEU A 66 1.71 1.33 -5.58
C LEU A 66 1.77 2.31 -4.39
N SER A 67 2.92 2.38 -3.71
CA SER A 67 3.18 3.29 -2.60
C SER A 67 2.91 4.74 -2.99
N GLU A 68 3.39 5.17 -4.15
CA GLU A 68 3.14 6.50 -4.68
C GLU A 68 1.66 6.73 -4.98
N SER A 69 1.01 5.78 -5.67
CA SER A 69 -0.39 5.90 -6.08
C SER A 69 -1.33 6.01 -4.86
N ILE A 70 -1.13 5.20 -3.81
CA ILE A 70 -1.97 5.29 -2.61
C ILE A 70 -1.71 6.57 -1.81
N CYS A 71 -0.48 7.11 -1.83
CA CYS A 71 -0.16 8.36 -1.15
C CYS A 71 -0.74 9.57 -1.89
N SER A 72 -0.66 9.60 -3.23
CA SER A 72 -1.18 10.70 -4.04
C SER A 72 -2.72 10.79 -4.02
N LEU A 73 -3.39 9.64 -3.83
CA LEU A 73 -4.84 9.55 -3.64
C LEU A 73 -5.29 9.81 -2.19
N ASP A 74 -4.40 10.17 -1.27
CA ASP A 74 -4.69 10.40 0.16
C ASP A 74 -5.36 9.18 0.85
N LEU A 75 -5.06 7.96 0.40
CA LEU A 75 -5.61 6.70 0.93
C LEU A 75 -4.82 6.15 2.13
N VAL A 76 -3.72 6.81 2.51
CA VAL A 76 -2.81 6.34 3.56
C VAL A 76 -3.02 7.11 4.85
N GLN A 77 -3.37 6.38 5.92
CA GLN A 77 -3.52 6.97 7.25
C GLN A 77 -2.23 6.92 8.09
N ARG A 78 -1.37 5.92 7.87
CA ARG A 78 -0.14 5.70 8.64
C ARG A 78 0.98 5.13 7.76
N LEU A 79 2.19 5.64 7.94
CA LEU A 79 3.40 5.14 7.31
C LEU A 79 4.36 4.56 8.36
N TYR A 80 4.96 3.42 8.03
CA TYR A 80 6.00 2.76 8.82
C TYR A 80 7.30 2.77 8.02
N LEU A 81 8.24 3.65 8.38
CA LEU A 81 9.53 3.77 7.71
C LEU A 81 10.60 3.00 8.48
N PHE A 82 11.03 1.88 7.92
CA PHE A 82 12.21 1.16 8.39
C PHE A 82 13.46 1.77 7.77
N ARG A 83 14.30 2.38 8.62
CA ARG A 83 15.59 2.93 8.21
C ARG A 83 16.69 1.98 8.66
N THR A 84 17.42 1.46 7.68
CA THR A 84 18.57 0.57 7.89
C THR A 84 19.89 1.34 7.78
N VAL A 85 20.98 0.71 8.21
CA VAL A 85 22.33 1.31 8.21
C VAL A 85 22.98 1.44 6.82
N PRO A 86 22.85 0.46 5.90
CA PRO A 86 23.55 0.52 4.61
C PRO A 86 23.11 1.70 3.73
N ILE A 87 24.08 2.34 3.07
CA ILE A 87 23.82 3.30 1.99
C ILE A 87 23.94 2.54 0.67
N LEU A 88 22.84 2.45 -0.08
CA LEU A 88 22.75 1.63 -1.30
C LEU A 88 23.27 2.35 -2.57
N GLY A 89 23.45 3.67 -2.52
CA GLY A 89 23.91 4.48 -3.66
C GLY A 89 22.79 4.85 -4.65
N PRO A 90 23.13 5.58 -5.73
CA PRO A 90 22.14 6.20 -6.63
C PRO A 90 21.35 5.23 -7.51
N ASN A 91 21.82 3.98 -7.66
CA ASN A 91 21.15 2.96 -8.46
C ASN A 91 20.23 2.05 -7.63
N ALA A 92 19.97 2.43 -6.37
CA ALA A 92 19.09 1.68 -5.50
C ALA A 92 17.64 1.77 -5.96
N VAL A 93 16.85 0.73 -5.68
CA VAL A 93 15.40 0.76 -5.91
C VAL A 93 14.79 1.76 -4.92
N SER A 94 14.08 2.75 -5.45
CA SER A 94 13.42 3.77 -4.63
C SER A 94 12.13 3.22 -3.99
N VAL A 95 11.75 3.84 -2.88
CA VAL A 95 10.48 3.56 -2.16
C VAL A 95 9.28 4.23 -2.86
N PHE A 96 9.53 5.25 -3.67
CA PHE A 96 8.56 5.99 -4.50
C PHE A 96 9.14 6.18 -5.90
N CYS A 97 8.32 6.23 -6.95
CA CYS A 97 8.86 6.46 -8.31
C CYS A 97 9.31 7.91 -8.47
N GLU A 98 8.60 8.86 -7.86
CA GLU A 98 9.06 10.23 -7.67
C GLU A 98 9.79 10.40 -6.32
N ASP A 99 10.86 11.21 -6.28
CA ASP A 99 11.65 11.50 -5.06
C ASP A 99 10.89 12.33 -4.00
N THR A 100 9.57 12.40 -4.08
CA THR A 100 8.70 13.19 -3.21
C THR A 100 8.14 12.34 -2.08
N ALA A 101 9.00 12.00 -1.13
CA ALA A 101 8.54 11.33 0.07
C ALA A 101 7.47 12.18 0.79
N PRO A 102 6.31 11.62 1.16
CA PRO A 102 5.22 12.38 1.77
C PRO A 102 5.55 12.86 3.19
N TRP A 103 6.49 12.19 3.88
CA TRP A 103 6.94 12.59 5.21
C TRP A 103 7.77 13.88 5.14
N GLY A 104 7.28 14.94 5.81
CA GLY A 104 7.89 16.27 5.76
C GLY A 104 7.09 17.29 4.94
N SER A 105 6.06 16.84 4.21
CA SER A 105 5.03 17.70 3.63
C SER A 105 3.94 18.06 4.66
N GLU A 106 3.12 19.09 4.38
CA GLU A 106 1.98 19.44 5.23
C GLU A 106 1.03 18.23 5.42
N GLY A 107 0.62 18.00 6.68
CA GLY A 107 -0.36 16.97 7.04
C GLY A 107 0.23 15.62 7.42
N TRP A 108 1.52 15.50 7.73
CA TRP A 108 2.11 14.31 8.34
C TRP A 108 2.84 14.66 9.63
N ARG A 109 2.62 13.87 10.69
CA ARG A 109 3.35 14.02 11.96
C ARG A 109 3.98 12.71 12.37
N THR A 110 5.11 12.80 13.07
CA THR A 110 5.72 11.63 13.71
C THR A 110 4.91 11.22 14.93
N THR A 111 4.69 9.92 15.09
CA THR A 111 3.98 9.37 16.24
C THR A 111 5.01 8.88 17.26
N GLY A 112 5.42 9.78 18.15
CA GLY A 112 6.48 9.52 19.13
C GLY A 112 7.88 9.53 18.50
N GLY A 113 8.85 9.00 19.26
CA GLY A 113 10.25 8.89 18.81
C GLY A 113 10.51 7.62 17.98
N PRO A 114 11.63 7.58 17.22
CA PRO A 114 12.05 6.37 16.51
C PRO A 114 12.20 5.17 17.48
N ARG A 115 11.65 4.02 17.08
CA ARG A 115 11.84 2.76 17.80
C ARG A 115 13.08 2.07 17.28
N ILE A 116 14.04 1.78 18.15
CA ILE A 116 15.26 1.07 17.78
C ILE A 116 14.98 -0.44 17.71
N LEU A 117 15.31 -1.05 16.57
CA LEU A 117 15.14 -2.47 16.27
C LEU A 117 16.50 -3.04 15.88
N GLY A 118 17.30 -3.41 16.88
CA GLY A 118 18.68 -3.82 16.67
C GLY A 118 19.51 -2.67 16.11
N ARG A 119 19.99 -2.79 14.87
CA ARG A 119 20.74 -1.73 14.17
C ARG A 119 19.87 -0.80 13.34
N ASP A 120 18.61 -1.17 13.16
CA ASP A 120 17.66 -0.42 12.35
C ASP A 120 16.76 0.43 13.26
N SER A 121 16.06 1.38 12.66
CA SER A 121 15.06 2.18 13.37
C SER A 121 13.76 2.19 12.60
N LEU A 122 12.65 2.06 13.33
CA LEU A 122 11.30 2.28 12.82
C LEU A 122 10.85 3.68 13.20
N ILE A 123 10.50 4.48 12.19
CA ILE A 123 9.86 5.77 12.36
C ILE A 123 8.41 5.63 11.90
N THR A 124 7.45 6.05 12.73
CA THR A 124 6.02 6.00 12.40
C THR A 124 5.52 7.41 12.14
N TYR A 125 4.79 7.58 11.04
CA TYR A 125 4.12 8.83 10.70
C TYR A 125 2.61 8.60 10.61
N ASP A 126 1.82 9.48 11.21
CA ASP A 126 0.38 9.53 11.05
C ASP A 126 -0.01 10.72 10.17
N ARG A 127 -0.95 10.50 9.26
CA ARG A 127 -1.61 11.58 8.52
C ARG A 127 -2.42 12.41 9.50
N GLU A 128 -2.23 13.71 9.48
CA GLU A 128 -3.07 14.63 10.24
C GLU A 128 -4.45 14.67 9.59
N SER A 129 -5.45 14.19 10.32
CA SER A 129 -6.83 14.39 9.89
C SER A 129 -7.10 15.89 9.85
N LYS A 130 -7.54 16.41 8.70
CA LYS A 130 -8.24 17.71 8.71
C LYS A 130 -9.43 17.53 9.65
N CYS A 131 -9.42 18.24 10.77
CA CYS A 131 -10.66 18.51 11.49
C CYS A 131 -11.56 19.25 10.50
N LEU A 132 -12.45 18.51 9.83
CA LEU A 132 -13.64 19.11 9.26
C LEU A 132 -14.47 19.53 10.47
N LEU A 133 -14.25 20.78 10.91
CA LEU A 133 -15.21 21.46 11.77
C LEU A 133 -16.52 21.47 10.97
N VAL A 134 -17.44 20.61 11.39
CA VAL A 134 -18.84 20.57 10.95
C VAL A 134 -19.57 21.76 11.54
#